data_AF-A0A849HDN5-F1
#
_entry.id   AF-A0A849HDN5-F1
#
_cell.length_a   1.000
_cell.length_b   1.000
_cell.length_c   1.000
_cell.angle_alpha   90.00
_cell.angle_beta   90.00
_cell.angle_gamma   90.00
#
_symmetry.space_group_name_H-M   'P 1'
#
loop_
_entity.id
_entity.type
_entity.pdbx_description
1 polymer ?
#
loop_
_entity_poly.entity_id
_entity_poly.type
_entity_poly.pdbx_seq_one_letter_code
_entity_poly.pdbx_strand_id
1 'polypeptide(L)'
;MRVNSVLSPATDRILRSARVVFGAIAVVSALTVLAAFVLQRVDPDQVNWVVWLRAVAYTVGGVWLLTLVRSARQSASRAALLRLRVVCVLAPLGIAALVISPDSGYPVWMKVEQALFGLMLAPLAVVLLRSSVTRDFRRARQSTAAA
;
A
#
# COMPACT_ATOMS: atom_id res chain seq x y z
N MET A 1 6.08 -20.49 6.09
CA MET A 1 7.41 -20.04 6.57
C MET A 1 7.26 -19.07 7.73
N ARG A 2 7.54 -19.49 8.97
CA ARG A 2 7.76 -18.55 10.08
C ARG A 2 9.11 -17.89 9.85
N VAL A 3 9.09 -16.60 9.50
CA VAL A 3 10.29 -15.77 9.48
C VAL A 3 10.50 -15.31 10.91
N ASN A 4 11.62 -15.68 11.54
CA ASN A 4 11.99 -15.13 12.84
C ASN A 4 12.18 -13.63 12.68
N SER A 5 11.26 -12.83 13.21
CA SER A 5 11.32 -11.38 13.08
C SER A 5 12.30 -10.82 14.11
N VAL A 6 13.28 -10.05 13.65
CA VAL A 6 14.20 -9.28 14.52
C VAL A 6 13.49 -8.14 15.29
N LEU A 7 12.21 -7.92 14.99
CA LEU A 7 11.35 -6.90 15.59
C LEU A 7 10.48 -7.49 16.71
N SER A 8 9.98 -6.63 17.58
CA SER A 8 9.03 -7.03 18.63
C SER A 8 7.74 -7.66 18.03
N PRO A 9 7.03 -8.53 18.78
CA PRO A 9 5.81 -9.16 18.29
C PRO A 9 4.72 -8.17 17.86
N ALA A 10 4.66 -7.00 18.50
CA ALA A 10 3.69 -5.95 18.16
C ALA A 10 4.00 -5.31 16.80
N THR A 11 5.25 -4.93 16.55
CA THR A 11 5.66 -4.35 15.26
C THR A 11 5.55 -5.37 14.13
N ASP A 12 5.91 -6.64 14.39
CA ASP A 12 5.77 -7.69 13.38
C ASP A 12 4.31 -7.96 13.01
N ARG A 13 3.38 -7.87 13.96
CA ARG A 13 1.93 -7.90 13.65
C ARG A 13 1.51 -6.74 12.75
N ILE A 14 1.94 -5.51 13.04
CA ILE A 14 1.64 -4.34 12.21
C ILE A 14 2.12 -4.56 10.77
N LEU A 15 3.35 -5.05 10.59
CA LEU A 15 3.91 -5.31 9.25
C LEU A 15 3.24 -6.49 8.55
N ARG A 16 2.73 -7.49 9.28
CA ARG A 16 1.89 -8.54 8.70
C ARG A 16 0.56 -7.99 8.22
N SER A 17 -0.11 -7.14 9.01
CA SER A 17 -1.32 -6.44 8.58
C SER A 17 -1.04 -5.58 7.34
N ALA A 18 0.09 -4.86 7.31
CA ALA A 18 0.53 -4.11 6.13
C ALA A 18 0.64 -5.02 4.88
N ARG A 19 1.26 -6.20 5.03
CA ARG A 19 1.37 -7.19 3.95
C ARG A 19 0.00 -7.63 3.43
N VAL A 20 -0.95 -7.88 4.32
CA VAL A 20 -2.31 -8.28 3.94
C VAL A 20 -3.02 -7.16 3.19
N VAL A 21 -2.95 -5.92 3.71
CA VAL A 21 -3.55 -4.74 3.06
C VAL A 21 -2.95 -4.51 1.67
N PHE A 22 -1.63 -4.48 1.52
CA PHE A 22 -1.00 -4.29 0.21
C PHE A 22 -1.25 -5.46 -0.74
N GLY A 23 -1.32 -6.69 -0.22
CA GLY A 23 -1.70 -7.86 -1.01
C GLY A 23 -3.12 -7.77 -1.54
N ALA A 24 -4.06 -7.38 -0.68
CA ALA A 24 -5.46 -7.15 -1.08
C ALA A 24 -5.57 -6.02 -2.11
N ILE A 25 -4.90 -4.88 -1.90
CA ILE A 25 -4.85 -3.79 -2.89
C ILE A 25 -4.30 -4.27 -4.23
N ALA A 26 -3.20 -5.05 -4.23
CA ALA A 26 -2.62 -5.58 -5.46
C ALA A 26 -3.57 -6.54 -6.20
N VAL A 27 -4.23 -7.44 -5.47
CA VAL A 27 -5.22 -8.37 -6.05
C VAL A 27 -6.42 -7.62 -6.61
N VAL A 28 -7.00 -6.70 -5.84
CA VAL A 28 -8.13 -5.88 -6.33
C VAL A 28 -7.70 -5.08 -7.55
N SER A 29 -6.53 -4.44 -7.53
CA SER A 29 -6.03 -3.66 -8.68
C SER A 29 -5.83 -4.53 -9.93
N ALA A 30 -5.36 -5.78 -9.78
CA ALA A 30 -5.26 -6.72 -10.89
C ALA A 30 -6.65 -7.12 -11.43
N LEU A 31 -7.63 -7.33 -10.55
CA LEU A 31 -9.02 -7.54 -10.96
C LEU A 31 -9.59 -6.30 -11.67
N THR A 32 -9.20 -5.10 -11.26
CA THR A 32 -9.58 -3.85 -11.92
C THR A 32 -9.00 -3.75 -13.33
N VAL A 33 -7.76 -4.18 -13.54
CA VAL A 33 -7.16 -4.29 -14.89
C VAL A 33 -8.02 -5.22 -15.77
N LEU A 34 -8.43 -6.37 -15.23
CA LEU A 34 -9.30 -7.32 -15.95
C LEU A 34 -10.68 -6.70 -16.23
N ALA A 35 -11.29 -6.03 -15.26
CA ALA A 35 -12.57 -5.36 -15.42
C ALA A 35 -12.49 -4.25 -16.49
N ALA A 36 -11.42 -3.45 -16.50
CA ALA A 36 -11.17 -2.44 -17.51
C ALA A 36 -11.02 -3.07 -18.91
N PHE A 37 -10.34 -4.21 -19.02
CA PHE A 37 -10.22 -4.94 -20.28
C PHE A 37 -11.58 -5.41 -20.81
N VAL A 38 -12.45 -5.92 -19.93
CA VAL A 38 -13.82 -6.33 -20.30
C VAL A 38 -14.67 -5.12 -20.68
N LEU A 39 -14.67 -4.07 -19.85
CA LEU A 39 -15.43 -2.84 -20.09
C LEU A 39 -15.04 -2.17 -21.40
N GLN A 40 -13.75 -2.18 -21.77
CA GLN A 40 -13.29 -1.67 -23.06
C GLN A 40 -13.99 -2.32 -24.26
N ARG A 41 -14.53 -3.54 -24.11
CA ARG A 41 -15.23 -4.28 -25.17
C ARG A 41 -16.75 -4.11 -25.15
N VAL A 42 -17.33 -3.87 -23.98
CA VAL A 42 -18.80 -3.83 -23.81
C VAL A 42 -19.34 -2.42 -23.61
N ASP A 43 -18.56 -1.52 -23.02
CA ASP A 43 -18.90 -0.12 -22.74
C ASP A 43 -17.60 0.72 -22.69
N PRO A 44 -17.02 1.05 -23.86
CA PRO A 44 -15.70 1.67 -23.95
C PRO A 44 -15.65 3.08 -23.34
N ASP A 45 -16.78 3.77 -23.21
CA ASP A 45 -16.85 5.11 -22.63
C ASP A 45 -16.50 5.11 -21.13
N GLN A 46 -16.58 3.96 -20.47
CA GLN A 46 -16.19 3.76 -19.07
C GLN A 46 -14.69 3.56 -18.85
N VAL A 47 -13.91 3.41 -19.93
CA VAL A 47 -12.48 3.08 -19.87
C VAL A 47 -11.68 4.11 -20.66
N ASN A 48 -11.03 5.02 -19.94
CA ASN A 48 -10.13 6.00 -20.53
C ASN A 48 -8.67 5.70 -20.16
N TRP A 49 -7.75 6.48 -20.72
CA TRP A 49 -6.31 6.35 -20.45
C TRP A 49 -5.96 6.40 -18.94
N VAL A 50 -6.65 7.24 -18.16
CA VAL A 50 -6.42 7.37 -16.72
C VAL A 50 -6.72 6.05 -16.00
N VAL A 51 -7.70 5.29 -16.50
CA VAL A 51 -8.07 3.98 -15.96
C VAL A 51 -6.89 3.02 -16.02
N TRP A 52 -6.27 2.92 -17.19
CA TRP A 52 -5.11 2.06 -17.45
C TRP A 52 -3.89 2.47 -16.65
N LEU A 53 -3.55 3.77 -16.67
CA LEU A 53 -2.40 4.30 -15.95
C LEU A 53 -2.48 3.94 -14.46
N ARG A 54 -3.64 4.17 -13.83
CA ARG A 54 -3.80 3.85 -12.40
C ARG A 54 -3.76 2.35 -12.14
N ALA A 55 -4.52 1.56 -12.88
CA ALA A 55 -4.66 0.14 -12.57
C ALA A 55 -3.30 -0.59 -12.65
N VAL A 56 -2.48 -0.25 -13.64
CA VAL A 56 -1.10 -0.76 -13.75
C VAL A 56 -0.21 -0.20 -12.63
N ALA A 57 -0.25 1.11 -12.36
CA ALA A 57 0.56 1.73 -11.31
C ALA A 57 0.27 1.16 -9.92
N TYR A 58 -1.00 0.92 -9.59
CA TYR A 58 -1.40 0.32 -8.30
C TYR A 58 -1.01 -1.15 -8.21
N THR A 59 -1.09 -1.90 -9.31
CA THR A 59 -0.65 -3.30 -9.34
C THR A 59 0.86 -3.40 -9.10
N VAL A 60 1.65 -2.65 -9.86
CA VAL A 60 3.13 -2.64 -9.71
C VAL A 60 3.53 -2.07 -8.36
N GLY A 61 2.91 -0.97 -7.94
CA GLY A 61 3.14 -0.33 -6.64
C GLY A 61 2.81 -1.25 -5.46
N GLY A 62 1.70 -2.00 -5.54
CA GLY A 62 1.31 -2.99 -4.54
C GLY A 62 2.35 -4.10 -4.40
N VAL A 63 2.83 -4.66 -5.52
CA VAL A 63 3.91 -5.65 -5.52
C VAL A 63 5.19 -5.09 -4.90
N TRP A 64 5.58 -3.87 -5.28
CA TRP A 64 6.75 -3.20 -4.71
C TRP A 64 6.61 -2.99 -3.19
N LEU A 65 5.45 -2.57 -2.70
CA LEU A 65 5.19 -2.42 -1.27
C LEU A 65 5.33 -3.74 -0.51
N LEU A 66 4.92 -4.86 -1.10
CA LEU A 66 5.13 -6.19 -0.50
C LEU A 66 6.62 -6.50 -0.33
N THR A 67 7.47 -6.12 -1.29
CA THR A 67 8.93 -6.27 -1.17
C THR A 67 9.49 -5.41 -0.04
N LEU A 68 8.99 -4.18 0.12
CA LEU A 68 9.39 -3.28 1.20
C LEU A 68 8.98 -3.83 2.57
N VAL A 69 7.78 -4.37 2.70
CA VAL A 69 7.33 -5.03 3.94
C VAL A 69 8.23 -6.21 4.28
N ARG A 70 8.60 -7.03 3.29
CA ARG A 70 9.53 -8.15 3.50
C ARG A 70 10.89 -7.65 4.00
N SER A 71 11.48 -6.67 3.33
CA SER A 71 12.76 -6.06 3.74
C SER A 71 12.70 -5.43 5.14
N ALA A 72 11.61 -4.73 5.45
CA ALA A 72 11.38 -4.12 6.76
C ALA A 72 11.32 -5.17 7.87
N ARG A 73 10.66 -6.31 7.64
CA ARG A 73 10.52 -7.40 8.63
C ARG A 73 11.80 -8.21 8.82
N GLN A 74 12.56 -8.45 7.75
CA GLN A 74 13.74 -9.32 7.78
C GLN A 74 14.98 -8.61 8.32
N SER A 75 15.17 -7.35 7.95
CA SER A 75 16.45 -6.65 8.19
C SER A 75 16.28 -5.37 9.02
N ALA A 76 15.09 -5.12 9.58
CA ALA A 76 14.75 -3.86 10.25
C ALA A 76 15.15 -2.63 9.40
N SER A 77 14.92 -2.70 8.08
CA SER A 77 15.37 -1.68 7.14
C SER A 77 14.66 -0.34 7.37
N ARG A 78 15.40 0.66 7.85
CA ARG A 78 14.88 2.03 8.05
C ARG A 78 14.39 2.65 6.74
N ALA A 79 15.12 2.42 5.66
CA ALA A 79 14.77 2.95 4.34
C ALA A 79 13.47 2.33 3.81
N ALA A 80 13.24 1.03 4.06
CA ALA A 80 11.97 0.39 3.74
C ALA A 80 10.82 0.96 4.59
N LEU A 81 11.03 1.14 5.91
CA LEU A 81 10.03 1.73 6.79
C LEU A 81 9.65 3.16 6.38
N LEU A 82 10.62 3.99 6.00
CA LEU A 82 10.36 5.36 5.54
C LEU A 82 9.52 5.37 4.26
N ARG A 83 9.86 4.54 3.26
CA ARG A 83 9.08 4.43 2.02
C ARG A 83 7.65 3.96 2.28
N LEU A 84 7.47 2.97 3.16
CA LEU A 84 6.14 2.51 3.57
C LEU A 84 5.33 3.64 4.22
N ARG A 85 5.93 4.43 5.10
CA ARG A 85 5.26 5.58 5.73
C ARG A 85 4.86 6.64 4.72
N VAL A 86 5.78 7.01 3.84
CA VAL A 86 5.51 8.01 2.79
C VAL A 86 4.33 7.57 1.94
N VAL A 87 4.32 6.33 1.46
CA VAL A 87 3.21 5.82 0.64
C VAL A 87 1.91 5.74 1.45
N CYS A 88 1.92 5.19 2.67
CA CYS A 88 0.71 5.10 3.49
C CYS A 88 0.14 6.47 3.89
N VAL A 89 0.93 7.53 3.93
CA VAL A 89 0.44 8.89 4.21
C VAL A 89 -0.01 9.59 2.94
N LEU A 90 0.84 9.58 1.90
CA LEU A 90 0.55 10.31 0.67
C LEU A 90 -0.56 9.67 -0.17
N ALA A 91 -0.66 8.33 -0.19
CA ALA A 91 -1.67 7.67 -1.01
C ALA A 91 -3.11 7.98 -0.56
N PRO A 92 -3.49 7.90 0.74
CA PRO A 92 -4.80 8.34 1.19
C PRO A 92 -5.10 9.80 0.91
N LEU A 93 -4.11 10.70 1.04
CA LEU A 93 -4.27 12.11 0.73
C LEU A 93 -4.53 12.34 -0.77
N GLY A 94 -3.76 11.66 -1.63
CA GLY A 94 -3.98 11.69 -3.08
C GLY A 94 -5.34 11.10 -3.47
N ILE A 95 -5.74 9.99 -2.85
CA ILE A 95 -7.06 9.38 -3.02
C ILE A 95 -8.16 10.38 -2.62
N ALA A 96 -8.07 11.02 -1.46
CA ALA A 96 -9.07 11.98 -1.02
C ALA A 96 -9.20 13.15 -2.00
N ALA A 97 -8.07 13.70 -2.45
CA ALA A 97 -8.05 14.75 -3.47
C ALA A 97 -8.71 14.29 -4.79
N LEU A 98 -8.41 13.08 -5.25
CA LEU A 98 -9.00 12.51 -6.47
C LEU A 98 -10.50 12.27 -6.34
N VAL A 99 -10.96 11.73 -5.21
CA VAL A 99 -12.37 11.42 -4.98
C VAL A 99 -13.21 12.69 -4.90
N ILE A 100 -12.69 13.74 -4.24
CA ILE A 100 -13.37 15.04 -4.09
C ILE A 100 -13.35 15.84 -5.40
N SER A 101 -12.34 15.63 -6.25
CA SER A 101 -12.22 16.37 -7.51
C SER A 101 -13.37 16.04 -8.48
N PRO A 102 -14.17 17.04 -8.90
CA PRO A 102 -15.25 16.83 -9.87
C PRO A 102 -14.69 16.38 -11.23
N ASP A 103 -13.63 17.04 -11.71
CA ASP A 103 -13.03 16.81 -13.04
C ASP A 103 -11.84 15.84 -13.05
N SER A 104 -11.78 14.92 -12.08
CA SER A 104 -10.69 13.92 -12.00
C SER A 104 -10.52 13.05 -13.26
N GLY A 105 -11.52 12.98 -14.15
CA GLY A 105 -11.56 12.03 -15.27
C GLY A 105 -11.80 10.58 -14.84
N TYR A 106 -12.12 10.34 -13.56
CA TYR A 106 -12.40 9.01 -13.04
C TYR A 106 -13.87 8.65 -13.22
N PRO A 107 -14.17 7.49 -13.83
CA PRO A 107 -15.48 6.87 -13.73
C PRO A 107 -15.89 6.70 -12.27
N VAL A 108 -17.20 6.77 -11.98
CA VAL A 108 -17.74 6.68 -10.62
C VAL A 108 -17.29 5.41 -9.90
N TRP A 109 -17.30 4.27 -10.58
CA TRP A 109 -16.86 2.98 -10.03
C TRP A 109 -15.40 3.03 -9.55
N MET A 110 -14.57 3.80 -10.23
CA MET A 110 -13.15 3.93 -9.93
C MET A 110 -12.92 4.82 -8.70
N LYS A 111 -13.75 5.86 -8.52
CA LYS A 111 -13.74 6.68 -7.30
C LYS A 111 -14.14 5.85 -6.07
N VAL A 112 -15.12 4.95 -6.22
CA VAL A 112 -15.51 4.02 -5.14
C VAL A 112 -14.35 3.11 -4.74
N GLU A 113 -13.67 2.51 -5.71
CA GLU A 113 -12.48 1.68 -5.43
C GLU A 113 -11.37 2.49 -4.73
N GLN A 114 -11.10 3.71 -5.21
CA GLN A 114 -10.12 4.59 -4.58
C GLN A 114 -10.49 4.91 -3.13
N ALA A 115 -11.75 5.24 -2.85
CA ALA A 115 -12.22 5.48 -1.49
C ALA A 115 -12.00 4.27 -0.56
N LEU A 116 -12.25 3.05 -1.06
CA LEU A 116 -11.97 1.82 -0.32
C LEU A 116 -10.48 1.66 -0.01
N PHE A 117 -9.60 1.92 -0.98
CA PHE A 117 -8.15 1.85 -0.75
C PHE A 117 -7.68 2.89 0.27
N GLY A 118 -8.22 4.11 0.23
CA GLY A 118 -7.95 5.15 1.22
C GLY A 118 -8.34 4.69 2.63
N LEU A 119 -9.52 4.09 2.76
CA LEU A 119 -10.01 3.56 4.04
C LEU A 119 -9.16 2.41 4.59
N MET A 120 -8.61 1.56 3.72
CA MET A 120 -7.68 0.49 4.15
C MET A 120 -6.31 1.03 4.57
N LEU A 121 -5.80 2.06 3.89
CA LEU A 121 -4.47 2.61 4.10
C LEU A 121 -4.39 3.58 5.29
N ALA A 122 -5.45 4.35 5.56
CA ALA A 122 -5.44 5.36 6.63
C ALA A 122 -5.16 4.77 8.03
N PRO A 123 -5.84 3.69 8.48
CA PRO A 123 -5.51 3.05 9.77
C PRO A 123 -4.08 2.52 9.79
N LEU A 124 -3.60 2.00 8.66
CA LEU A 124 -2.23 1.50 8.52
C LEU A 124 -1.19 2.62 8.67
N ALA A 125 -1.46 3.79 8.11
CA ALA A 125 -0.62 4.98 8.28
C ALA A 125 -0.49 5.37 9.75
N VAL A 126 -1.62 5.43 10.47
CA VAL A 126 -1.66 5.79 11.90
C VAL A 126 -0.78 4.84 12.72
N VAL A 127 -0.89 3.52 12.52
CA VAL A 127 -0.09 2.56 13.30
C VAL A 127 1.38 2.55 12.91
N LEU A 128 1.72 2.74 11.62
CA LEU A 128 3.10 2.78 11.16
C LEU A 128 3.85 4.04 11.63
N LEU A 129 3.16 5.15 11.83
CA LEU A 129 3.73 6.41 12.30
C LEU A 129 4.03 6.43 13.82
N ARG A 130 3.54 5.45 14.58
CA ARG A 130 3.78 5.39 16.03
C ARG A 130 5.28 5.37 16.36
N SER A 131 5.66 6.11 17.40
CA SER A 131 7.05 6.20 17.88
C SER A 131 7.60 4.86 18.37
N SER A 132 6.73 3.94 18.84
CA SER A 132 7.09 2.58 19.22
C SER A 132 7.71 1.80 18.05
N VAL A 133 7.16 1.91 16.84
CA VAL A 133 7.70 1.27 15.63
C VAL A 133 9.09 1.81 15.33
N THR A 134 9.29 3.13 15.40
CA THR A 134 10.62 3.74 15.17
C THR A 134 11.66 3.26 16.18
N ARG A 135 11.30 3.19 17.46
CA ARG A 135 12.19 2.72 18.53
C ARG A 135 12.59 1.27 18.34
N ASP A 136 11.65 0.41 17.94
CA ASP A 136 11.89 -1.01 17.70
C ASP A 136 12.88 -1.24 16.54
N PHE A 137 12.70 -0.50 15.44
CA PHE A 137 13.65 -0.53 14.30
C PHE A 137 15.05 -0.03 14.69
N ARG A 138 15.15 0.98 15.57
CA ARG A 138 16.45 1.47 16.07
C ARG A 138 17.13 0.40 16.95
N ARG A 139 16.38 -0.24 17.84
CA ARG A 139 16.89 -1.30 18.73
C ARG A 139 17.40 -2.50 17.94
N ALA A 140 16.61 -3.01 16.99
CA ALA A 140 16.98 -4.17 16.19
C ALA A 140 18.31 -3.95 15.44
N ARG A 141 18.54 -2.73 14.92
CA ARG A 141 19.82 -2.38 14.27
C ARG A 141 21.02 -2.33 15.21
N GLN A 142 20.83 -1.86 16.44
CA GLN A 142 21.89 -1.82 17.44
C GLN A 142 22.34 -3.23 17.82
N SER A 143 21.39 -4.17 17.94
CA SER A 143 21.69 -5.58 18.19
C SER A 143 22.47 -6.24 17.05
N THR A 144 22.21 -5.86 15.79
CA THR A 144 22.99 -6.36 14.64
C THR A 144 24.37 -5.73 14.55
N ALA A 145 24.57 -4.50 15.04
CA ALA A 145 25.89 -3.84 15.03
C ALA A 145 26.80 -4.29 16.18
N ALA A 146 26.24 -4.89 17.23
CA ALA A 146 26.96 -5.39 18.40
C ALA A 146 27.28 -6.90 18.34
N ALA A 147 26.82 -7.59 17.29
CA ALA A 147 27.04 -9.01 17.02
C ALA A 147 28.01 -9.18 15.85
#